data_AF-A0A960D104-F1
#
_entry.id   AF-A0A960D104-F1
#
_cell.length_a   1.000
_cell.length_b   1.000
_cell.length_c   1.000
_cell.angle_alpha   90.00
_cell.angle_beta   90.00
_cell.angle_gamma   90.00
#
_symmetry.space_group_name_H-M   'P 1'
#
loop_
_entity.id
_entity.type
_entity.pdbx_description
1 polymer ?
#
loop_
_entity_poly.entity_id
_entity_poly.type
_entity_poly.pdbx_seq_one_letter_code
_entity_poly.pdbx_strand_id
1 'polypeptide(L)'
;AFYSKLFGTEPAKVKPGYANFAIAEPPLKLVLLENPGQGGTLNHLGVEVESSEQVHGEIAQLAGAGLFTEEELNSTCCFAKQDKVWVTGPGGERWEVYTVLADSETFFDPIPVESAASAPGGCCGS
;
A
#
# COMPACT_ATOMS: atom_id res chain seq x y z
N ALA A 1 6.86 -11.49 18.83
CA ALA A 1 5.56 -10.89 18.45
C ALA A 1 4.68 -11.93 17.76
N PHE A 2 3.36 -11.70 17.64
CA PHE A 2 2.42 -12.63 16.97
C PHE A 2 2.78 -12.86 15.49
N TYR A 3 2.90 -11.78 14.71
CA TYR A 3 3.17 -11.86 13.27
C TYR A 3 4.55 -12.45 12.93
N SER A 4 5.59 -12.18 13.74
CA SER A 4 6.89 -12.83 13.52
C SER A 4 6.82 -14.36 13.70
N LYS A 5 5.95 -14.85 14.60
CA LYS A 5 5.72 -16.30 14.78
C LYS A 5 4.82 -16.87 13.69
N LEU A 6 3.80 -16.13 13.26
CA LEU A 6 2.88 -16.55 12.21
C LEU A 6 3.59 -16.74 10.87
N PHE A 7 4.45 -15.79 10.50
CA PHE A 7 5.15 -15.80 9.21
C PHE A 7 6.56 -16.36 9.26
N GLY A 8 7.08 -16.67 10.46
CA GLY A 8 8.45 -17.18 10.61
C GLY A 8 9.55 -16.19 10.19
N THR A 9 9.23 -14.88 10.14
CA THR A 9 10.18 -13.82 9.77
C THR A 9 9.97 -12.57 10.61
N GLU A 10 11.02 -11.78 10.81
CA GLU A 10 10.90 -10.47 11.47
C GLU A 10 10.33 -9.40 10.51
N PRO A 11 9.74 -8.31 11.04
CA PRO A 11 9.26 -7.21 10.20
C PRO A 11 10.39 -6.62 9.37
N ALA A 12 10.11 -6.34 8.09
CA ALA A 12 11.07 -5.76 7.16
C ALA A 12 11.39 -4.29 7.51
N LYS A 13 10.46 -3.59 8.19
CA LYS A 13 10.67 -2.21 8.67
C LYS A 13 9.88 -1.97 9.95
N VAL A 14 10.52 -1.33 10.94
CA VAL A 14 9.89 -0.89 12.20
C VAL A 14 10.22 0.58 12.45
N LYS A 15 9.22 1.37 12.81
CA LYS A 15 9.31 2.77 13.23
C LYS A 15 8.35 3.02 14.41
N PRO A 16 8.49 4.11 15.17
CA PRO A 16 7.49 4.46 16.18
C PRO A 16 6.09 4.49 15.55
N GLY A 17 5.16 3.72 16.11
CA GLY A 17 3.79 3.61 15.61
C GLY A 17 3.59 2.78 14.33
N TYR A 18 4.62 2.12 13.79
CA TYR A 18 4.55 1.45 12.49
C TYR A 18 5.41 0.18 12.42
N ALA A 19 4.88 -0.87 11.82
CA ALA A 19 5.67 -2.00 11.34
C ALA A 19 5.14 -2.52 10.01
N ASN A 20 6.02 -3.04 9.16
CA ASN A 20 5.60 -3.83 8.00
C ASN A 20 6.34 -5.16 7.90
N PHE A 21 5.67 -6.13 7.27
CA PHE A 21 6.21 -7.43 6.89
C PHE A 21 6.14 -7.55 5.37
N ALA A 22 7.23 -8.01 4.77
CA ALA A 22 7.27 -8.45 3.38
C ALA A 22 7.50 -9.96 3.39
N ILE A 23 6.45 -10.72 3.11
CA ILE A 23 6.46 -12.19 3.11
C ILE A 23 6.61 -12.64 1.66
N ALA A 24 7.64 -13.45 1.40
CA ALA A 24 7.91 -13.95 0.05
C ALA A 24 6.96 -15.08 -0.34
N GLU A 25 6.62 -15.97 0.59
CA GLU A 25 5.76 -17.13 0.34
C GLU A 25 4.88 -17.40 1.59
N PRO A 26 3.55 -17.25 1.50
CA PRO A 26 2.82 -16.66 0.36
C PRO A 26 3.16 -15.17 0.18
N PRO A 27 3.16 -14.63 -1.06
CA PRO A 27 3.41 -13.21 -1.29
C PRO A 27 2.41 -12.35 -0.52
N LEU A 28 2.90 -11.64 0.49
CA LEU A 28 2.07 -10.79 1.34
C LEU A 28 2.85 -9.60 1.88
N LYS A 29 2.28 -8.42 1.68
CA LYS A 29 2.62 -7.20 2.40
C LYS A 29 1.61 -6.99 3.52
N LEU A 30 2.10 -6.93 4.76
CA LEU A 30 1.29 -6.57 5.92
C LEU A 30 1.83 -5.27 6.52
N VAL A 31 0.95 -4.29 6.71
CA VAL A 31 1.27 -3.02 7.38
C VAL A 31 0.44 -2.88 8.66
N LEU A 32 1.13 -2.63 9.77
CA LEU A 32 0.58 -2.45 11.10
C LEU A 32 0.81 -1.01 11.56
N LEU A 33 -0.27 -0.34 11.96
CA LEU A 33 -0.19 0.96 12.63
C LEU A 33 -0.57 0.80 14.10
N GLU A 34 0.20 1.44 14.97
CA GLU A 34 -0.13 1.52 16.38
C GLU A 34 -1.36 2.41 16.56
N ASN A 35 -2.36 1.90 17.30
CA ASN A 35 -3.52 2.67 17.72
C ASN A 35 -3.63 2.56 19.25
N PRO A 36 -3.11 3.56 20.00
CA PRO A 36 -3.06 3.52 21.45
C PRO A 36 -4.44 3.34 22.09
N GLY A 37 -4.56 2.37 22.98
CA GLY A 37 -5.79 2.13 23.75
C GLY A 37 -6.88 1.30 23.06
N GLN A 38 -6.81 1.12 21.74
CA GLN A 38 -7.76 0.31 20.97
C GLN A 38 -7.14 -0.97 20.38
N GLY A 39 -5.81 -1.10 20.45
CA GLY A 39 -5.06 -2.15 19.76
C GLY A 39 -4.83 -1.75 18.30
N GLY A 40 -3.67 -2.12 17.73
CA GLY A 40 -3.37 -1.78 16.34
C GLY A 40 -4.41 -2.38 15.39
N THR A 41 -5.00 -1.54 14.53
CA THR A 41 -5.91 -2.00 13.49
C THR A 41 -5.12 -2.36 12.24
N LEU A 42 -5.58 -3.37 11.51
CA LEU A 42 -5.08 -3.65 10.17
C LEU A 42 -5.35 -2.42 9.30
N ASN A 43 -4.32 -1.84 8.68
CA ASN A 43 -4.50 -0.70 7.78
C ASN A 43 -4.89 -1.19 6.38
N HIS A 44 -4.01 -1.98 5.76
CA HIS A 44 -4.26 -2.66 4.49
C HIS A 44 -3.38 -3.91 4.36
N LEU A 45 -3.74 -4.75 3.40
CA LEU A 45 -3.02 -5.94 2.97
C LEU A 45 -2.61 -5.76 1.51
N GLY A 46 -1.47 -6.31 1.13
CA GLY A 46 -0.99 -6.26 -0.24
C GLY A 46 -0.51 -7.60 -0.76
N VAL A 47 -0.74 -7.87 -2.03
CA VAL A 47 -0.11 -8.99 -2.76
C VAL A 47 0.87 -8.39 -3.75
N GLU A 48 2.15 -8.71 -3.57
CA GLU A 48 3.20 -8.29 -4.50
C GLU A 48 3.28 -9.28 -5.66
N VAL A 49 3.19 -8.77 -6.89
CA VAL A 49 3.37 -9.53 -8.13
C VAL A 49 4.68 -9.12 -8.81
N GLU A 50 5.13 -9.93 -9.75
CA GLU A 50 6.47 -9.81 -10.35
C GLU A 50 6.56 -8.71 -11.41
N SER A 51 5.43 -8.20 -11.92
CA SER A 51 5.43 -7.26 -13.06
C SER A 51 4.19 -6.38 -13.17
N SER A 52 4.35 -5.26 -13.88
CA SER A 52 3.25 -4.36 -14.28
C SER A 52 2.19 -5.05 -15.12
N GLU A 53 2.60 -6.02 -15.95
CA GLU A 53 1.67 -6.79 -16.78
C GLU A 53 0.70 -7.61 -15.92
N GLN A 54 1.18 -8.19 -14.83
CA GLN A 54 0.33 -8.87 -13.86
C GLN A 54 -0.61 -7.90 -13.14
N VAL A 55 -0.13 -6.71 -12.73
CA VAL A 55 -1.00 -5.67 -12.14
C VAL A 55 -2.11 -5.27 -13.11
N HIS A 56 -1.80 -5.05 -14.39
CA HIS A 56 -2.81 -4.74 -15.41
C HIS A 56 -3.80 -5.89 -15.63
N GLY A 57 -3.34 -7.14 -15.56
CA GLY A 57 -4.21 -8.32 -15.60
C GLY A 57 -5.21 -8.35 -14.44
N GLU A 58 -4.75 -8.02 -13.23
CA GLU A 58 -5.61 -7.96 -12.04
C GLU A 58 -6.58 -6.76 -12.09
N ILE A 59 -6.17 -5.61 -12.62
CA ILE A 59 -7.08 -4.49 -12.90
C ILE A 59 -8.25 -4.96 -13.76
N ALA A 60 -7.96 -5.63 -14.89
CA ALA A 60 -8.99 -6.11 -15.79
C ALA A 60 -9.91 -7.16 -15.12
N GLN A 61 -9.34 -8.10 -14.36
CA GLN A 61 -10.07 -9.13 -13.64
C GLN A 61 -11.01 -8.51 -12.58
N LEU A 62 -10.49 -7.62 -11.74
CA LEU A 62 -11.23 -7.00 -10.63
C LEU A 62 -12.29 -6.00 -11.13
N ALA A 63 -12.02 -5.27 -12.21
CA ALA A 63 -13.02 -4.43 -12.87
C ALA A 63 -14.14 -5.28 -13.47
N GLY A 64 -13.81 -6.40 -14.13
CA GLY A 64 -14.79 -7.35 -14.66
C GLY A 64 -15.66 -8.00 -13.57
N ALA A 65 -15.12 -8.15 -12.36
CA ALA A 65 -15.84 -8.66 -11.19
C ALA A 65 -16.63 -7.56 -10.42
N GLY A 66 -16.50 -6.29 -10.78
CA GLY A 66 -17.15 -5.18 -10.09
C GLY A 66 -16.56 -4.85 -8.71
N LEU A 67 -15.30 -5.24 -8.46
CA LEU A 67 -14.59 -5.04 -7.19
C LEU A 67 -13.59 -3.88 -7.24
N PHE A 68 -13.26 -3.41 -8.44
CA PHE A 68 -12.30 -2.33 -8.67
C PHE A 68 -12.72 -1.04 -7.95
N THR A 69 -11.78 -0.47 -7.18
CA THR A 69 -11.97 0.86 -6.59
C THR A 69 -11.05 1.91 -7.20
N GLU A 70 -9.77 1.61 -7.36
CA GLU A 70 -8.76 2.62 -7.70
C GLU A 70 -7.53 1.95 -8.32
N GLU A 71 -6.88 2.63 -9.26
CA GLU A 71 -5.57 2.26 -9.81
C GLU A 71 -4.58 3.41 -9.64
N GLU A 72 -3.32 3.07 -9.36
CA GLU A 72 -2.22 4.02 -9.32
C GLU A 72 -1.07 3.43 -10.13
N LEU A 73 -0.90 3.92 -11.36
CA LEU A 73 0.14 3.45 -12.28
C LEU A 73 1.32 4.43 -12.28
N ASN A 74 2.54 3.87 -12.25
CA ASN A 74 3.80 4.57 -12.32
C ASN A 74 3.94 5.67 -11.24
N SER A 75 3.36 5.41 -10.06
CA SER A 75 3.21 6.37 -8.97
C SER A 75 4.27 6.15 -7.90
N THR A 76 4.78 7.22 -7.30
CA THR A 76 5.69 7.12 -6.16
C THR A 76 4.89 7.15 -4.86
N CYS A 77 4.98 6.08 -4.08
CA CYS A 77 4.41 5.98 -2.75
C CYS A 77 5.40 5.33 -1.79
N CYS A 78 5.53 5.84 -0.57
CA CYS A 78 6.31 5.20 0.49
C CYS A 78 7.77 4.87 0.11
N PHE A 79 8.44 5.73 -0.67
CA PHE A 79 9.81 5.54 -1.16
C PHE A 79 9.96 4.45 -2.24
N ALA A 80 8.89 4.08 -2.93
CA ALA A 80 8.95 3.16 -4.07
C ALA A 80 8.08 3.70 -5.20
N LYS A 81 8.55 3.50 -6.44
CA LYS A 81 7.74 3.67 -7.64
C LYS A 81 7.01 2.37 -7.91
N GLN A 82 5.70 2.42 -8.08
CA GLN A 82 4.85 1.23 -8.11
C GLN A 82 3.74 1.36 -9.14
N ASP A 83 3.31 0.20 -9.65
CA ASP A 83 1.97 0.02 -10.21
C ASP A 83 1.14 -0.73 -9.19
N LYS A 84 -0.09 -0.28 -8.94
CA LYS A 84 -1.00 -0.93 -8.00
C LYS A 84 -2.46 -0.75 -8.35
N VAL A 85 -3.26 -1.72 -7.92
CA VAL A 85 -4.72 -1.67 -7.93
C VAL A 85 -5.24 -1.89 -6.52
N TRP A 86 -6.26 -1.14 -6.13
CA TRP A 86 -6.92 -1.24 -4.84
C TRP A 86 -8.33 -1.82 -4.96
N VAL A 87 -8.69 -2.64 -3.98
CA VAL A 87 -10.07 -3.05 -3.68
C VAL A 87 -10.36 -2.88 -2.19
N THR A 88 -11.65 -2.75 -1.85
CA THR A 88 -12.10 -2.68 -0.46
C THR A 88 -12.93 -3.90 -0.13
N GLY A 89 -12.53 -4.64 0.90
CA GLY A 89 -13.24 -5.82 1.36
C GLY A 89 -14.50 -5.48 2.17
N PRO A 90 -15.37 -6.46 2.43
CA PRO A 90 -16.64 -6.24 3.13
C PRO A 90 -16.51 -5.71 4.56
N GLY A 91 -15.35 -5.88 5.20
CA GLY A 91 -15.04 -5.35 6.54
C GLY A 91 -14.41 -3.95 6.52
N GLY A 92 -14.29 -3.32 5.35
CA GLY A 92 -13.63 -2.03 5.18
C GLY A 92 -12.10 -2.10 5.08
N GLU A 93 -11.53 -3.30 5.10
CA GLU A 93 -10.11 -3.51 4.90
C GLU A 93 -9.72 -3.21 3.45
N ARG A 94 -8.65 -2.43 3.25
CA ARG A 94 -8.11 -2.17 1.91
C ARG A 94 -7.15 -3.28 1.52
N TRP A 95 -7.24 -3.68 0.26
CA TRP A 95 -6.35 -4.63 -0.38
C TRP A 95 -5.70 -4.01 -1.60
N GLU A 96 -4.40 -4.20 -1.76
CA GLU A 96 -3.66 -3.84 -2.97
C GLU A 96 -3.09 -5.07 -3.67
N VAL A 97 -3.04 -5.04 -5.00
CA VAL A 97 -2.12 -5.87 -5.78
C VAL A 97 -1.14 -4.94 -6.47
N TYR A 98 0.16 -5.14 -6.26
CA TYR A 98 1.17 -4.18 -6.70
C TYR A 98 2.46 -4.83 -7.19
N THR A 99 3.25 -4.06 -7.95
CA THR A 99 4.66 -4.37 -8.23
C THR A 99 5.52 -3.15 -7.88
N VAL A 100 6.74 -3.39 -7.41
CA VAL A 100 7.76 -2.33 -7.27
C VAL A 100 8.53 -2.19 -8.57
N LEU A 101 8.59 -0.97 -9.10
CA LEU A 101 9.30 -0.63 -10.34
C LEU A 101 10.70 -0.08 -10.05
N ALA A 102 10.84 0.71 -8.98
CA ALA A 102 12.11 1.29 -8.54
C ALA A 102 12.01 1.77 -7.09
N ASP A 103 13.15 1.88 -6.40
CA ASP A 103 13.24 2.66 -5.16
C ASP A 103 13.13 4.16 -5.48
N SER A 104 12.64 4.94 -4.52
CA SER A 104 12.56 6.40 -4.58
C SER A 104 13.11 7.04 -3.31
N GLU A 105 13.80 8.16 -3.45
CA GLU A 105 14.26 8.96 -2.31
C GLU A 105 13.13 9.83 -1.70
N THR A 106 12.02 9.99 -2.42
CA THR A 106 10.87 10.82 -1.99
C THR A 106 9.70 9.95 -1.53
N PHE A 107 8.96 10.43 -0.52
CA PHE A 107 7.83 9.69 0.05
C PHE A 107 6.60 9.67 -0.88
N PHE A 108 6.40 10.73 -1.67
CA PHE A 108 5.41 10.84 -2.73
C PHE A 108 6.04 11.43 -3.99
N ASP A 109 5.32 11.41 -5.11
CA ASP A 109 5.73 12.12 -6.32
C ASP A 109 5.93 13.62 -6.05
N PRO A 110 7.03 14.23 -6.52
CA PRO A 110 7.25 15.66 -6.35
C PRO A 110 6.15 16.44 -7.07
N ILE A 111 5.45 17.31 -6.33
CA ILE A 111 4.45 18.20 -6.92
C ILE A 111 5.16 19.13 -7.92
N PRO A 112 4.73 19.22 -9.19
CA PRO A 112 5.28 20.16 -10.16
C PRO A 112 5.17 21.60 -9.62
N VAL A 113 6.28 22.31 -9.60
CA VAL A 113 6.44 23.62 -8.95
C VAL A 113 5.74 24.78 -9.68
N GLU A 114 4.82 24.51 -10.61
CA GLU A 114 4.10 25.54 -11.38
C GLU A 114 2.74 25.96 -10.81
N SER A 115 2.22 25.31 -9.75
CA SER A 115 0.92 25.68 -9.14
C SER A 115 1.00 26.20 -7.71
N ALA A 116 2.17 26.61 -7.23
CA ALA A 116 2.33 27.22 -5.90
C ALA A 116 1.87 28.69 -5.84
N ALA A 117 0.68 28.99 -6.37
CA ALA A 117 0.04 30.29 -6.22
C ALA A 117 -1.50 30.18 -6.12
N SER A 118 -2.02 29.39 -5.17
CA SER A 118 -3.17 29.79 -4.33
C SER A 118 -3.67 28.67 -3.40
N ALA A 119 -3.38 28.87 -2.10
CA ALA A 119 -4.19 28.51 -0.93
C ALA A 119 -4.32 27.02 -0.49
N PRO A 120 -4.54 26.80 0.83
CA PRO A 120 -4.29 25.53 1.51
C PRO A 120 -5.55 24.65 1.55
N GLY A 121 -5.37 23.37 1.28
CA GLY A 121 -6.40 22.34 1.45
C GLY A 121 -5.74 21.05 1.90
N GLY A 122 -5.42 20.96 3.19
CA GLY A 122 -5.09 19.67 3.82
C GLY A 122 -6.31 18.77 3.71
N CYS A 123 -6.20 17.69 2.93
CA CYS A 123 -7.26 16.72 2.76
C CYS A 123 -6.89 15.43 3.50
N CYS A 124 -6.92 15.50 4.82
CA CYS A 124 -7.15 14.39 5.75
C CYS A 124 -7.87 15.00 6.96
N GLY A 125 -9.19 15.05 6.92
CA GLY A 125 -10.03 15.57 8.00
C GLY A 125 -10.62 14.45 8.85
N SER A 126 -10.55 14.68 10.17
CA SER A 126 -11.34 14.11 11.29
C SER A 126 -11.18 12.63 11.64
#